data_AF-A0A4R6RZX4-F1
#
_entry.id   AF-A0A4R6RZX4-F1
#
_cell.length_a   1.000
_cell.length_b   1.000
_cell.length_c   1.000
_cell.angle_alpha   90.00
_cell.angle_beta   90.00
_cell.angle_gamma   90.00
#
_symmetry.space_group_name_H-M   'P 1'
#
loop_
_entity.id
_entity.type
_entity.pdbx_description
1 polymer ?
#
loop_
_entity_poly.entity_id
_entity_poly.type
_entity_poly.pdbx_seq_one_letter_code
_entity_poly.pdbx_strand_id
1 'polypeptide(L)'
;MDLINCKECGKLFSSSGQKVCPDCRQSEEEKFQLVKEYLWENPNSTVKKVSAETGVEEELIIKFMREERLASEGLVVDYSLKCKRCGTEIKSGLFCKSCRTKMISDFNQSDDPAEERKSKSEKMFLKDRFKRNK
;
A
#
# COMPACT_ATOMS: atom_id res chain seq x y z
N MET A 1 -16.95 -22.88 12.66
CA MET A 1 -15.55 -23.30 12.92
C MET A 1 -15.16 -24.08 11.71
N ASP A 2 -14.45 -23.46 10.79
CA ASP A 2 -14.20 -24.02 9.46
C ASP A 2 -12.75 -24.46 9.38
N LEU A 3 -12.53 -25.70 8.93
CA LEU A 3 -11.20 -26.21 8.64
C LEU A 3 -10.76 -25.66 7.30
N ILE A 4 -9.68 -24.89 7.31
CA ILE A 4 -9.11 -24.31 6.10
C ILE A 4 -7.62 -24.65 6.01
N ASN A 5 -7.06 -24.54 4.81
CA ASN A 5 -5.63 -24.67 4.59
C ASN A 5 -4.94 -23.33 4.84
N CYS A 6 -3.83 -23.35 5.57
CA CYS A 6 -2.94 -22.22 5.74
C CYS A 6 -2.37 -21.77 4.40
N LYS A 7 -2.42 -20.47 4.11
CA LYS A 7 -1.81 -19.91 2.90
C LYS A 7 -0.29 -19.98 2.86
N GLU A 8 0.36 -19.98 4.02
CA GLU A 8 1.82 -19.96 4.14
C GLU A 8 2.42 -21.38 4.10
N CYS A 9 1.89 -22.30 4.92
CA CYS A 9 2.46 -23.65 5.07
C CYS A 9 1.59 -24.78 4.51
N GLY A 10 0.38 -24.49 4.05
CA GLY A 10 -0.55 -25.49 3.52
C GLY A 10 -1.21 -26.42 4.55
N LYS A 11 -0.85 -26.31 5.84
CA LYS A 11 -1.44 -27.15 6.91
C LYS A 11 -2.92 -26.84 7.13
N LEU A 12 -3.70 -27.88 7.41
CA LEU A 12 -5.10 -27.77 7.83
C LEU A 12 -5.18 -27.25 9.26
N PHE A 13 -5.99 -26.21 9.49
CA PHE A 13 -6.23 -25.67 10.83
C PHE A 13 -7.66 -25.14 10.96
N SER A 14 -8.15 -25.08 12.20
CA SER A 14 -9.45 -24.49 12.52
C SER A 14 -9.34 -22.97 12.48
N SER A 15 -10.04 -22.34 11.54
CA SER A 15 -10.03 -20.88 11.40
C SER A 15 -11.28 -20.25 12.01
N SER A 16 -11.04 -19.18 12.77
CA SER A 16 -12.07 -18.26 13.27
C SER A 16 -12.17 -16.99 12.40
N GLY A 17 -11.70 -17.05 11.14
CA GLY A 17 -11.66 -15.92 10.20
C GLY A 17 -10.25 -15.54 9.72
N GLN A 18 -9.21 -16.20 10.21
CA GLN A 18 -7.81 -15.97 9.79
C GLN A 18 -7.42 -16.88 8.62
N LYS A 19 -6.52 -16.43 7.74
CA LYS A 19 -6.07 -17.21 6.56
C LYS A 19 -4.76 -17.97 6.79
N VAL A 20 -4.15 -17.77 7.95
CA VAL A 20 -2.83 -18.28 8.32
C VAL A 20 -2.97 -19.02 9.64
N CYS A 21 -2.29 -20.16 9.78
CA CYS A 21 -2.34 -20.99 10.97
C CYS A 21 -1.61 -20.34 12.16
N PRO A 22 -1.92 -20.72 13.41
CA PRO A 22 -1.28 -20.16 14.59
C PRO A 22 0.25 -20.30 14.59
N ASP A 23 0.79 -21.44 14.14
CA ASP A 23 2.25 -21.64 14.04
C ASP A 23 2.91 -20.60 13.10
N CYS A 24 2.37 -20.42 11.90
CA CYS A 24 2.91 -19.46 10.94
C CYS A 24 2.82 -18.03 11.48
N ARG A 25 1.69 -17.70 12.11
CA ARG A 25 1.51 -16.39 12.74
C ARG A 25 2.53 -16.16 13.87
N GLN A 26 2.78 -17.17 14.69
CA GLN A 26 3.77 -17.10 15.76
C GLN A 26 5.19 -16.94 15.19
N SER A 27 5.53 -17.67 14.13
CA SER A 27 6.81 -17.53 13.45
C SER A 27 7.01 -16.14 12.80
N GLU A 28 5.94 -15.53 12.27
CA GLU A 28 5.98 -14.15 11.77
C GLU A 28 6.24 -13.17 12.92
N GLU A 29 5.61 -13.37 14.08
CA GLU A 29 5.80 -12.56 15.28
C GLU A 29 7.23 -12.67 15.84
N GLU A 30 7.81 -13.87 15.87
CA GLU A 30 9.20 -14.10 16.28
C GLU A 30 10.19 -13.38 15.36
N LYS A 31 10.00 -13.50 14.04
CA LYS A 31 10.82 -12.79 13.04
C LYS A 31 10.69 -11.28 13.18
N PHE A 32 9.48 -10.78 13.45
CA PHE A 32 9.24 -9.37 13.70
C PHE A 32 10.02 -8.88 14.91
N GLN A 33 10.02 -9.65 16.00
CA GLN A 33 10.74 -9.29 17.22
C GLN A 33 12.26 -9.24 17.00
N LEU A 34 12.83 -10.20 16.26
CA LEU A 34 14.25 -10.21 15.90
C LEU A 34 14.64 -8.96 15.08
N VAL A 35 13.82 -8.62 14.07
CA VAL A 35 14.03 -7.42 13.25
C VAL A 35 13.96 -6.16 14.10
N LYS A 36 13.01 -6.10 15.03
CA LYS A 36 12.86 -4.97 15.94
C LYS A 36 14.07 -4.80 16.87
N GLU A 37 14.53 -5.85 17.53
CA GLU A 37 15.73 -5.80 18.39
C GLU A 37 16.96 -5.34 17.61
N TYR A 38 17.16 -5.89 16.42
CA TYR A 38 18.29 -5.51 15.57
C TYR A 38 18.24 -4.02 15.18
N LEU A 39 17.04 -3.50 14.88
CA LEU A 39 16.85 -2.09 14.55
C LEU A 39 17.01 -1.16 15.75
N TRP A 40 16.70 -1.61 16.96
CA TRP A 40 16.99 -0.87 18.20
C TRP A 40 18.50 -0.71 18.42
N GLU A 41 19.28 -1.77 18.19
CA GLU A 41 20.73 -1.71 18.36
C GLU A 41 21.43 -0.95 17.23
N ASN A 42 20.88 -1.01 16.01
CA ASN A 42 21.47 -0.42 14.80
C ASN A 42 20.49 0.54 14.10
N PRO A 43 20.28 1.76 14.64
CA PRO A 43 19.45 2.76 13.99
C PRO A 43 20.03 3.14 12.62
N ASN A 44 19.16 3.31 11.60
CA ASN A 44 19.51 3.54 10.19
C ASN A 44 20.18 2.35 9.45
N SER A 45 19.88 1.12 9.85
CA SER A 45 20.28 -0.05 9.05
C SER A 45 19.56 -0.10 7.69
N THR A 46 20.16 -0.77 6.70
CA THR A 46 19.53 -1.05 5.40
C THR A 46 18.78 -2.38 5.45
N VAL A 47 17.67 -2.54 4.71
CA VAL A 47 16.88 -3.80 4.68
C VAL A 47 17.77 -5.01 4.38
N LYS A 48 18.73 -4.89 3.46
CA LYS A 48 19.68 -5.96 3.13
C LYS A 48 20.52 -6.40 4.32
N LYS A 49 20.96 -5.44 5.14
CA LYS A 49 21.81 -5.70 6.31
C LYS A 49 20.98 -6.36 7.41
N VAL A 50 19.77 -5.86 7.64
CA VAL A 50 18.80 -6.48 8.55
C VAL A 50 18.49 -7.91 8.11
N SER A 51 18.23 -8.14 6.83
CA SER A 51 17.94 -9.47 6.28
C SER A 51 19.11 -10.44 6.44
N ALA A 52 20.33 -9.98 6.17
CA ALA A 52 21.54 -10.77 6.35
C ALA A 52 21.78 -11.16 7.82
N GLU A 53 21.54 -10.26 8.76
CA GLU A 53 21.80 -10.52 10.18
C GLU A 53 20.67 -11.31 10.86
N THR A 54 19.42 -10.94 10.59
CA THR A 54 18.24 -11.56 11.23
C THR A 54 17.82 -12.86 10.54
N GLY A 55 18.31 -13.11 9.32
CA GLY A 55 17.90 -14.24 8.49
C GLY A 55 16.45 -14.14 7.99
N VAL A 56 15.80 -12.99 8.18
CA VAL A 56 14.44 -12.73 7.70
C VAL A 56 14.49 -12.27 6.26
N GLU A 57 13.56 -12.78 5.44
CA GLU A 57 13.47 -12.45 4.02
C GLU A 57 13.15 -10.95 3.82
N GLU A 58 13.83 -10.32 2.85
CA GLU A 58 13.68 -8.88 2.57
C GLU A 58 12.21 -8.51 2.34
N GLU A 59 11.45 -9.35 1.63
CA GLU A 59 10.02 -9.13 1.36
C GLU A 59 9.18 -9.05 2.63
N LEU A 60 9.49 -9.88 3.63
CA LEU A 60 8.81 -9.91 4.91
C LEU A 60 9.12 -8.64 5.72
N ILE A 61 10.39 -8.19 5.70
CA ILE A 61 10.81 -6.94 6.35
C ILE A 61 10.09 -5.74 5.71
N ILE A 62 10.00 -5.70 4.37
CA ILE A 62 9.28 -4.65 3.64
C ILE A 62 7.79 -4.67 3.98
N LYS A 63 7.19 -5.86 4.14
CA LYS A 63 5.80 -6.02 4.60
C LYS A 63 5.61 -5.40 5.98
N PHE A 64 6.50 -5.68 6.93
CA PHE A 64 6.45 -5.10 8.28
C PHE A 64 6.60 -3.57 8.29
N MET A 65 7.41 -3.01 7.40
CA MET A 65 7.49 -1.55 7.23
C MET A 65 6.19 -0.97 6.65
N ARG A 66 5.61 -1.65 5.64
CA ARG A 66 4.36 -1.20 5.00
C ARG A 66 3.16 -1.29 5.93
N GLU A 67 3.15 -2.25 6.84
CA GLU A 67 2.11 -2.41 7.86
C GLU A 67 2.26 -1.41 9.03
N GLU A 68 3.22 -0.48 8.97
CA GLU A 68 3.46 0.59 9.97
C GLU A 68 3.80 0.08 11.39
N ARG A 69 3.93 -1.24 11.55
CA ARG A 69 4.27 -1.92 12.81
C ARG A 69 5.66 -1.53 13.34
N LEU A 70 6.61 -1.27 12.44
CA LEU A 70 7.97 -0.80 12.77
C LEU A 70 8.06 0.74 12.86
N ALA A 71 7.28 1.46 12.05
CA ALA A 71 7.29 2.92 11.99
C ALA A 71 6.73 3.55 13.27
N SER A 72 5.83 2.84 13.98
CA SER A 72 5.31 3.23 15.29
C SER A 72 6.41 3.41 16.35
N GLU A 73 7.59 2.81 16.15
CA GLU A 73 8.74 2.93 17.05
C GLU A 73 9.83 3.90 16.55
N GLY A 74 9.59 4.61 15.43
CA GLY A 74 10.53 5.60 14.90
C GLY A 74 11.78 5.00 14.22
N LEU A 75 11.76 3.70 13.92
CA LEU A 75 12.88 2.99 13.32
C LEU A 75 12.84 3.13 11.78
N VAL A 76 13.79 3.90 11.25
CA VAL A 76 13.92 4.13 9.80
C VAL A 76 14.94 3.15 9.25
N VAL A 77 14.50 2.32 8.31
CA VAL A 77 15.38 1.44 7.53
C VAL A 77 15.47 2.02 6.13
N ASP A 78 16.70 2.21 5.64
CA ASP A 78 16.90 2.58 4.25
C ASP A 78 16.51 1.38 3.37
N TYR A 79 15.35 1.49 2.72
CA TYR A 79 14.89 0.54 1.71
C TYR A 79 14.89 1.21 0.34
N SER A 80 15.77 0.73 -0.54
CA SER A 80 15.81 1.12 -1.95
C SER A 80 14.66 0.45 -2.71
N LEU A 81 13.44 0.99 -2.64
CA LEU A 81 12.32 0.56 -3.47
C LEU A 81 12.68 0.77 -4.94
N LYS A 82 12.77 -0.28 -5.75
CA LYS A 82 12.97 -0.12 -7.20
C LYS A 82 11.63 -0.02 -7.92
N CYS A 83 11.54 0.85 -8.92
CA CYS A 83 10.36 0.93 -9.77
C CYS A 83 10.16 -0.36 -10.56
N LYS A 84 8.98 -0.97 -10.46
CA LYS A 84 8.66 -2.19 -11.23
C LYS A 84 8.69 -1.99 -12.76
N ARG A 85 8.52 -0.75 -13.23
CA ARG A 85 8.49 -0.43 -14.67
C ARG A 85 9.84 0.00 -15.24
N CYS A 86 10.62 0.81 -14.52
CA CYS A 86 11.87 1.38 -15.03
C CYS A 86 13.10 1.09 -14.18
N GLY A 87 12.96 0.37 -13.06
CA GLY A 87 14.07 -0.02 -12.20
C GLY A 87 14.71 1.10 -11.36
N THR A 88 14.27 2.36 -11.53
CA THR A 88 14.79 3.52 -10.78
C THR A 88 14.53 3.38 -9.28
N GLU A 89 15.47 3.79 -8.45
CA GLU A 89 15.30 3.85 -7.00
C GLU A 89 14.23 4.89 -6.61
N ILE A 90 13.34 4.50 -5.71
CA ILE A 90 12.20 5.27 -5.23
C ILE A 90 12.30 5.30 -3.71
N LYS A 91 11.91 6.42 -3.11
CA LYS A 91 11.81 6.56 -1.65
C LYS A 91 10.48 6.01 -1.10
N SER A 92 9.42 5.93 -1.92
CA SER A 92 8.11 5.45 -1.51
C SER A 92 7.22 4.99 -2.68
N GLY A 93 6.58 3.82 -2.51
CA GLY A 93 5.62 3.22 -3.44
C GLY A 93 6.22 2.33 -4.55
N LEU A 94 5.34 1.67 -5.31
CA LEU A 94 5.72 0.63 -6.30
C LEU A 94 6.27 1.19 -7.63
N PHE A 95 5.82 2.38 -8.00
CA PHE A 95 6.17 3.07 -9.23
C PHE A 95 6.75 4.45 -8.92
N CYS A 96 7.78 4.86 -9.67
CA CYS A 96 8.35 6.19 -9.53
C CYS A 96 7.34 7.24 -10.04
N LYS A 97 7.52 8.50 -9.61
CA LYS A 97 6.61 9.60 -10.00
C LYS A 97 6.44 9.67 -11.52
N SER A 98 7.52 9.57 -12.28
CA SER A 98 7.49 9.60 -13.75
C SER A 98 6.72 8.43 -14.37
N CYS A 99 6.82 7.22 -13.83
CA CYS A 99 6.04 6.08 -14.31
C CYS A 99 4.56 6.18 -13.94
N ARG A 100 4.23 6.70 -12.75
CA ARG A 100 2.83 6.95 -12.38
C ARG A 100 2.19 8.00 -13.29
N THR A 101 2.87 9.12 -13.53
CA THR A 101 2.32 10.18 -14.39
C THR A 101 2.09 9.68 -15.81
N LYS A 102 3.03 8.88 -16.36
CA LYS A 102 2.86 8.26 -17.69
C LYS A 102 1.68 7.30 -17.72
N MET A 103 1.51 6.46 -16.71
CA MET A 103 0.34 5.56 -16.62
C MET A 103 -0.98 6.33 -16.53
N ILE A 104 -1.02 7.44 -15.79
CA ILE A 104 -2.20 8.30 -15.68
C ILE A 104 -2.48 9.00 -17.01
N SER A 105 -1.45 9.47 -17.73
CA SER A 105 -1.64 10.10 -19.05
C SER A 105 -2.08 9.10 -20.11
N ASP A 106 -1.52 7.88 -20.09
CA ASP A 106 -1.93 6.80 -21.00
C ASP A 106 -3.40 6.41 -20.76
N PHE A 107 -3.87 6.51 -19.51
CA PHE A 107 -5.27 6.23 -19.16
C PHE A 107 -6.21 7.38 -19.58
N ASN A 108 -5.84 8.63 -19.28
CA ASN A 108 -6.63 9.83 -19.58
C ASN A 108 -6.71 10.18 -21.08
N GLN A 109 -5.86 9.61 -21.93
CA GLN A 109 -5.98 9.75 -23.40
C GLN A 109 -7.15 8.94 -23.99
N SER A 110 -7.85 8.14 -23.18
CA SER A 110 -9.04 7.38 -23.59
C SER A 110 -10.35 8.17 -23.43
N ASP A 111 -10.30 9.37 -22.87
CA ASP A 111 -11.44 10.29 -22.74
C ASP A 111 -11.20 11.51 -23.64
N ASP A 112 -11.99 11.60 -24.71
CA ASP A 112 -12.04 12.73 -25.64
C ASP A 112 -12.13 14.10 -24.90
N PRO A 113 -11.35 15.12 -25.32
CA PRO A 113 -11.45 16.45 -24.76
C PRO A 113 -12.58 17.23 -25.44
N ALA A 114 -13.57 17.70 -24.67
CA ALA A 114 -14.53 18.71 -25.15
C ALA A 114 -14.75 19.83 -24.11
N GLU A 115 -13.94 20.87 -24.31
CA GLU A 115 -14.22 22.30 -24.22
C GLU A 115 -14.74 22.97 -22.93
N GLU A 116 -13.85 23.81 -22.39
CA GLU A 116 -14.16 25.05 -21.69
C GLU A 116 -14.96 26.02 -22.59
N ARG A 117 -16.14 26.51 -22.18
CA ARG A 117 -16.69 27.79 -22.66
C ARG A 117 -17.40 28.61 -21.57
N LYS A 118 -16.61 29.53 -21.01
CA LYS A 118 -16.89 30.92 -20.59
C LYS A 118 -18.27 31.30 -19.99
N SER A 119 -18.16 31.88 -18.80
CA SER A 119 -19.06 32.84 -18.15
C SER A 119 -19.86 33.77 -19.07
N LYS A 120 -21.17 33.87 -18.85
CA LYS A 120 -21.90 35.16 -18.83
C LYS A 120 -23.22 35.04 -18.05
N SER A 121 -23.41 36.02 -17.18
CA SER A 121 -24.62 36.38 -16.45
C SER A 121 -25.82 36.55 -17.39
N GLU A 122 -27.01 36.06 -16.99
CA GLU A 122 -28.33 36.70 -17.15
C GLU A 122 -29.41 35.75 -16.58
N LYS A 123 -29.83 35.96 -15.33
CA LYS A 123 -31.15 36.51 -14.95
C LYS A 123 -32.36 35.70 -15.46
N MET A 124 -33.11 35.16 -14.50
CA MET A 124 -34.59 35.05 -14.46
C MET A 124 -35.22 34.24 -15.62
N PHE A 125 -35.96 33.18 -15.39
CA PHE A 125 -37.29 33.21 -14.80
C PHE A 125 -37.62 31.86 -14.16
N LEU A 126 -37.73 31.86 -12.82
CA LEU A 126 -38.81 31.15 -12.14
C LEU A 126 -40.12 31.68 -12.71
N LYS A 127 -40.62 31.05 -13.77
CA LYS A 127 -42.07 31.01 -14.02
C LYS A 127 -42.54 29.60 -13.71
N ASP A 128 -42.45 29.31 -12.42
CA ASP A 128 -43.46 28.57 -11.68
C ASP A 128 -44.80 28.53 -12.42
N ARG A 129 -45.13 27.38 -12.97
CA ARG A 129 -46.05 26.38 -12.38
C ARG A 129 -47.40 26.86 -11.78
N PHE A 130 -47.68 28.16 -11.68
CA PHE A 130 -48.99 28.74 -11.33
C PHE A 130 -49.83 29.00 -12.58
N LYS A 131 -50.16 27.94 -13.32
CA LYS A 131 -51.29 27.92 -14.26
C LYS A 131 -52.24 26.75 -14.00
N ARG A 132 -52.24 26.26 -12.76
CA ARG A 132 -53.35 25.49 -12.19
C ARG A 132 -53.97 26.35 -11.09
N ASN A 133 -55.00 27.10 -11.47
CA ASN A 133 -56.12 27.59 -10.67
C ASN A 133 -56.71 28.84 -11.34
N LYS A 134 -57.50 28.61 -12.38
CA LYS A 134 -58.78 29.30 -12.56
C LYS A 134 -59.71 28.37 -13.33
#